data_AF-A0A8H7A046-F1
#
_entry.id   AF-A0A8H7A046-F1
#
_cell.length_a   1.000
_cell.length_b   1.000
_cell.length_c   1.000
_cell.angle_alpha   90.00
_cell.angle_beta   90.00
_cell.angle_gamma   90.00
#
_symmetry.space_group_name_H-M   'P 1'
#
loop_
_entity.id
_entity.type
_entity.pdbx_description
1 polymer ?
#
loop_
_entity_poly.entity_id
_entity_poly.type
_entity_poly.pdbx_seq_one_letter_code
_entity_poly.pdbx_strand_id
1 'polypeptide(L)'
;MSADPSLARRFFKFIRVYGGYTLGRYQKLHVRNKALIWLLILFYICIGIAVLVITPGRIAQFLYDKATWLASTRFGWMALFGAIVFVSFPPMIGHTTLVTLCGFAYGMKGFYIASTASVFGSALSFTVLRLLFSRRLREWSGKSDKWQALESVVRAKGLPLIILVRVSPLPPWVYSNSLFASIEAVSLWQFVVATLFVFPKLVLHVFIGSRIAPLADGDQRGHMDTQTKLINSLVIVLGISLAIGASWAVFTLVQKHIRHLDGLSPETDELAAEALEDYDEEAPLLSSPRSEQT
;
A
#
# COMPACT_ATOMS: atom_id res chain seq x y z
N MET A 1 -24.13 19.31 24.05
CA MET A 1 -23.87 18.07 23.30
C MET A 1 -23.38 17.02 24.30
N SER A 2 -24.32 16.35 24.97
CA SER A 2 -24.03 15.39 26.04
C SER A 2 -23.55 14.07 25.43
N ALA A 3 -22.32 13.66 25.75
CA ALA A 3 -21.78 12.39 25.31
C ALA A 3 -22.60 11.23 25.92
N ASP A 4 -23.06 10.31 25.07
CA ASP A 4 -23.89 9.17 25.46
C ASP A 4 -23.09 8.20 26.38
N PRO A 5 -23.51 7.99 27.65
CA PRO A 5 -22.80 7.15 28.61
C PRO A 5 -22.81 5.65 28.26
N SER A 6 -23.58 5.24 27.25
CA SER A 6 -23.59 3.86 26.73
C SER A 6 -22.38 3.59 25.82
N LEU A 7 -21.91 4.60 25.08
CA LEU A 7 -20.80 4.51 24.13
C LEU A 7 -19.46 4.44 24.87
N ALA A 8 -19.31 5.23 25.94
CA ALA A 8 -18.16 5.17 26.85
C ALA A 8 -18.04 3.80 27.54
N ARG A 9 -19.16 3.19 27.94
CA ARG A 9 -19.16 1.83 28.53
C ARG A 9 -18.80 0.74 27.53
N ARG A 10 -19.28 0.84 26.27
CA ARG A 10 -18.88 -0.09 25.18
C ARG A 10 -17.39 0.04 24.86
N PHE A 11 -16.88 1.27 24.81
CA PHE A 11 -15.46 1.54 24.59
C PHE A 11 -14.58 0.98 25.72
N PHE A 12 -14.97 1.16 26.99
CA PHE A 12 -14.26 0.57 28.13
C PHE A 12 -14.27 -0.97 28.13
N LYS A 13 -15.40 -1.59 27.77
CA LYS A 13 -15.46 -3.05 27.60
C LYS A 13 -14.55 -3.52 26.47
N PHE A 14 -14.57 -2.81 25.34
CA PHE A 14 -13.71 -3.12 24.19
C PHE A 14 -12.22 -3.03 24.56
N ILE A 15 -11.80 -1.93 25.20
CA ILE A 15 -10.42 -1.76 25.68
C ILE A 15 -10.03 -2.87 26.66
N ARG A 16 -10.91 -3.26 27.57
CA ARG A 16 -10.59 -4.27 28.58
C ARG A 16 -10.47 -5.68 27.99
N VAL A 17 -11.31 -6.02 27.01
CA VAL A 17 -11.31 -7.33 26.34
C VAL A 17 -10.14 -7.44 25.36
N TYR A 18 -9.97 -6.46 24.46
CA TYR A 18 -8.86 -6.45 23.51
C TYR A 18 -7.52 -6.18 24.19
N GLY A 19 -7.50 -5.32 25.22
CA GLY A 19 -6.34 -5.09 26.08
C GLY A 19 -5.90 -6.36 26.81
N GLY A 20 -6.83 -7.10 27.42
CA GLY A 20 -6.52 -8.39 28.07
C GLY A 20 -6.02 -9.45 27.09
N TYR A 21 -6.61 -9.53 25.89
CA TYR A 21 -6.21 -10.47 24.84
C TYR A 21 -4.81 -10.18 24.30
N THR A 22 -4.52 -8.91 24.00
CA THR A 22 -3.20 -8.46 23.54
C THR A 22 -2.15 -8.58 24.63
N LEU A 23 -2.48 -8.30 25.90
CA LEU A 23 -1.56 -8.49 27.03
C LEU A 23 -1.21 -9.97 27.24
N GLY A 24 -2.20 -10.86 27.14
CA GLY A 24 -2.00 -12.31 27.28
C GLY A 24 -1.13 -12.89 26.15
N ARG A 25 -1.30 -12.40 24.91
CA ARG A 25 -0.45 -12.78 23.78
C ARG A 25 0.96 -12.20 23.89
N TYR A 26 1.07 -10.95 24.34
CA TYR A 26 2.35 -10.30 24.62
C TYR A 26 3.12 -11.01 25.72
N GLN A 27 2.47 -11.42 26.81
CA GLN A 27 3.12 -12.14 27.90
C GLN A 27 3.73 -13.48 27.45
N LYS A 28 3.08 -14.18 26.51
CA LYS A 28 3.56 -15.45 25.92
C LYS A 28 4.73 -15.29 24.95
N LEU A 29 5.08 -14.07 24.52
CA LEU A 29 6.20 -13.84 23.60
C LEU A 29 7.55 -13.96 24.31
N HIS A 30 8.51 -14.57 23.61
CA HIS A 30 9.90 -14.67 24.04
C HIS A 30 10.54 -13.27 24.19
N VAL A 31 11.51 -13.13 25.10
CA VAL A 31 12.11 -11.82 25.47
C VAL A 31 12.66 -11.05 24.26
N ARG A 32 13.19 -11.76 23.25
CA ARG A 32 13.69 -11.18 21.98
C ARG A 32 12.58 -10.52 21.15
N ASN A 33 11.41 -11.14 21.06
CA ASN A 33 10.27 -10.60 20.30
C ASN A 33 9.66 -9.39 21.02
N LYS A 34 9.65 -9.42 22.36
CA LYS A 34 9.28 -8.24 23.17
C LYS A 34 10.24 -7.08 22.94
N ALA A 35 11.55 -7.35 22.93
CA ALA A 35 12.56 -6.33 22.64
C ALA A 35 12.40 -5.73 21.23
N LEU A 36 12.11 -6.57 20.22
CA LEU A 36 11.80 -6.11 18.87
C LEU A 36 10.57 -5.21 18.82
N ILE A 37 9.48 -5.59 19.51
CA ILE A 37 8.27 -4.77 19.60
C ILE A 37 8.57 -3.41 20.24
N TRP A 38 9.31 -3.38 21.35
CA TRP A 38 9.69 -2.12 22.01
C TRP A 38 10.64 -1.27 21.17
N LEU A 39 11.58 -1.88 20.46
CA LEU A 39 12.48 -1.19 19.55
C LEU A 39 11.71 -0.57 18.37
N LEU A 40 10.73 -1.29 17.84
CA LEU A 40 9.87 -0.83 16.75
C LEU A 40 8.94 0.31 17.22
N ILE A 41 8.35 0.20 18.42
CA ILE A 41 7.60 1.30 19.06
C ILE A 41 8.51 2.52 19.25
N LEU A 42 9.72 2.33 19.81
CA LEU A 42 10.69 3.41 20.01
C LEU A 42 11.08 4.07 18.69
N PHE A 43 11.33 3.29 17.64
CA PHE A 43 11.62 3.78 16.30
C PHE A 43 10.50 4.67 15.76
N TYR A 44 9.23 4.24 15.86
CA TYR A 44 8.09 5.05 15.43
C TYR A 44 7.90 6.31 16.29
N ILE A 45 8.14 6.24 17.60
CA ILE A 45 8.14 7.41 18.48
C ILE A 45 9.23 8.39 18.06
N CYS A 46 10.45 7.91 17.81
CA CYS A 46 11.56 8.74 17.33
C CYS A 46 11.25 9.39 15.97
N ILE A 47 10.65 8.66 15.03
CA ILE A 47 10.17 9.23 13.76
C ILE A 47 9.10 10.29 14.01
N GLY A 48 8.11 10.02 14.87
CA GLY A 48 7.05 10.97 15.19
C GLY A 48 7.61 12.26 15.80
N ILE A 49 8.51 12.13 16.78
CA ILE A 49 9.20 13.27 17.40
C ILE A 49 10.04 14.02 16.36
N ALA A 50 10.79 13.32 15.49
CA ALA A 50 11.57 13.94 14.44
C ALA A 50 10.69 14.75 13.47
N VAL A 51 9.51 14.23 13.07
CA VAL A 51 8.56 14.96 12.22
C VAL A 51 8.02 16.21 12.91
N LEU A 52 7.73 16.14 14.21
CA LEU A 52 7.28 17.29 15.00
C LEU A 52 8.40 18.34 15.16
N VAL A 53 9.62 17.91 15.48
CA VAL A 53 10.78 18.79 15.71
C VAL A 53 11.24 19.45 14.41
N ILE A 54 11.32 18.70 13.31
CA ILE A 54 11.77 19.23 12.01
C ILE A 54 10.72 20.20 11.44
N THR A 55 9.49 20.23 11.97
CA THR A 55 8.35 21.00 11.46
C THR A 55 7.94 20.53 10.06
N PRO A 56 6.66 20.16 9.82
CA PRO A 56 6.20 19.69 8.51
C PRO A 56 6.54 20.63 7.35
N GLY A 57 6.61 21.94 7.62
CA GLY A 57 7.03 22.95 6.64
C GLY A 57 8.46 22.77 6.13
N ARG A 58 9.44 22.41 6.98
CA ARG A 58 10.82 22.20 6.50
C ARG A 58 10.97 20.90 5.73
N ILE A 59 10.24 19.85 6.11
CA ILE A 59 10.20 18.59 5.35
C ILE A 59 9.61 18.86 3.97
N ALA A 60 8.50 19.59 3.92
CA ALA A 60 7.86 19.96 2.67
C ALA A 60 8.78 20.82 1.78
N GLN A 61 9.47 21.82 2.35
CA GLN A 61 10.46 22.62 1.62
C GLN A 61 11.62 21.76 1.12
N PHE A 62 12.17 20.87 1.94
CA PHE A 62 13.26 19.98 1.52
C PHE A 62 12.82 19.08 0.35
N LEU A 63 11.62 18.50 0.43
CA LEU A 63 11.06 17.73 -0.66
C LEU A 63 10.84 18.60 -1.89
N TYR A 64 10.44 19.87 -1.71
CA TYR A 64 10.30 20.83 -2.79
C TYR A 64 11.62 21.11 -3.49
N ASP A 65 12.63 21.53 -2.74
CA ASP A 65 13.93 21.89 -3.28
C ASP A 65 14.57 20.70 -4.03
N LYS A 66 14.45 19.48 -3.47
CA LYS A 66 14.94 18.26 -4.12
C LYS A 66 14.14 17.87 -5.35
N ALA A 67 12.82 17.94 -5.30
CA ALA A 67 11.95 17.65 -6.44
C ALA A 67 12.20 18.63 -7.59
N THR A 68 12.31 19.92 -7.30
CA THR A 68 12.57 20.98 -8.28
C THR A 68 13.98 20.89 -8.85
N TRP A 69 14.98 20.62 -8.01
CA TRP A 69 16.35 20.35 -8.47
C TRP A 69 16.37 19.15 -9.43
N LEU A 70 15.67 18.07 -9.08
CA LEU A 70 15.57 16.90 -9.95
C LEU A 70 14.86 17.25 -11.26
N ALA A 71 13.75 17.99 -11.22
CA ALA A 71 13.01 18.44 -12.40
C ALA A 71 13.84 19.35 -13.31
N SER A 72 14.73 20.18 -12.75
CA SER A 72 15.63 21.05 -13.51
C SER A 72 16.75 20.30 -14.24
N THR A 73 17.05 19.07 -13.81
CA THR A 73 18.08 18.23 -14.43
C THR A 73 17.53 17.55 -15.69
N ARG A 74 18.30 17.56 -16.78
CA ARG A 74 17.87 17.04 -18.10
C ARG A 74 17.31 15.61 -18.08
N PHE A 75 17.79 14.76 -17.17
CA PHE A 75 17.35 13.36 -17.01
C PHE A 75 16.72 13.08 -15.64
N GLY A 76 16.24 14.09 -14.92
CA GLY A 76 15.62 13.90 -13.59
C GLY A 76 14.40 12.97 -13.61
N TRP A 77 13.67 12.93 -14.72
CA TRP A 77 12.52 12.04 -14.88
C TRP A 77 12.95 10.56 -14.90
N MET A 78 14.15 10.25 -15.41
CA MET A 78 14.72 8.90 -15.41
C MET A 78 15.09 8.46 -14.00
N ALA A 79 15.53 9.38 -13.14
CA ALA A 79 15.83 9.07 -11.75
C ALA A 79 14.56 8.67 -10.98
N LEU A 80 13.45 9.42 -11.14
CA LEU A 80 12.16 9.03 -10.55
C LEU A 80 11.64 7.72 -11.15
N PHE A 81 11.76 7.53 -12.47
CA PHE A 81 11.40 6.28 -13.13
C PHE A 81 12.17 5.10 -12.53
N GLY A 82 13.50 5.20 -12.45
CA GLY A 82 14.37 4.18 -11.88
C GLY A 82 14.08 3.91 -10.40
N ALA A 83 13.80 4.95 -9.62
CA ALA A 83 13.43 4.81 -8.21
C ALA A 83 12.11 4.05 -8.03
N ILE A 84 11.09 4.33 -8.85
CA ILE A 84 9.80 3.61 -8.82
C ILE A 84 9.99 2.14 -9.22
N VAL A 85 10.82 1.88 -10.25
CA VAL A 85 11.16 0.52 -10.67
C VAL A 85 11.87 -0.21 -9.53
N PHE A 86 12.87 0.41 -8.92
CA PHE A 86 13.63 -0.17 -7.81
C PHE A 86 12.75 -0.46 -6.59
N VAL A 87 11.89 0.48 -6.19
CA VAL A 87 10.97 0.30 -5.07
C VAL A 87 9.87 -0.71 -5.38
N SER A 88 9.66 -1.12 -6.64
CA SER A 88 8.68 -2.17 -6.98
C SER A 88 9.14 -3.59 -6.59
N PHE A 89 10.40 -3.75 -6.13
CA PHE A 89 10.96 -5.01 -5.64
C PHE A 89 10.87 -5.13 -4.11
N PRO A 90 10.43 -6.28 -3.56
CA PRO A 90 10.48 -6.54 -2.12
C PRO A 90 11.91 -6.47 -1.57
N PRO A 91 12.15 -5.93 -0.35
CA PRO A 91 11.20 -5.45 0.67
C PRO A 91 10.99 -3.92 0.67
N MET A 92 11.22 -3.25 -0.46
CA MET A 92 11.23 -1.78 -0.50
C MET A 92 9.85 -1.18 -0.17
N ILE A 93 9.85 0.05 0.36
CA ILE A 93 8.64 0.83 0.64
C ILE A 93 8.75 2.21 -0.01
N GLY A 94 7.61 2.91 -0.17
CA GLY A 94 7.59 4.29 -0.65
C GLY A 94 7.18 4.49 -2.10
N HIS A 95 6.60 3.47 -2.76
CA HIS A 95 6.05 3.60 -4.12
C HIS A 95 5.07 4.77 -4.22
N THR A 96 4.08 4.83 -3.33
CA THR A 96 3.10 5.92 -3.25
C THR A 96 3.75 7.29 -3.09
N THR A 97 4.79 7.39 -2.26
CA THR A 97 5.53 8.64 -2.04
C THR A 97 6.24 9.09 -3.33
N LEU A 98 6.90 8.17 -4.05
CA LEU A 98 7.54 8.48 -5.32
C LEU A 98 6.54 8.88 -6.40
N VAL A 99 5.37 8.25 -6.46
CA VAL A 99 4.27 8.65 -7.36
C VAL A 99 3.81 10.07 -7.06
N THR A 100 3.60 10.40 -5.78
CA THR A 100 3.25 11.77 -5.36
C THR A 100 4.37 12.75 -5.71
N LEU A 101 5.65 12.36 -5.55
CA LEU A 101 6.80 13.17 -5.93
C LEU A 101 6.89 13.43 -7.44
N CYS A 102 6.45 12.50 -8.29
CA CYS A 102 6.33 12.77 -9.72
C CYS A 102 5.35 13.92 -9.99
N GLY A 103 4.21 13.94 -9.30
CA GLY A 103 3.24 15.03 -9.37
C GLY A 103 3.76 16.33 -8.78
N PHE A 104 4.51 16.22 -7.70
CA PHE A 104 5.17 17.34 -7.05
C PHE A 104 6.19 18.02 -7.99
N ALA A 105 7.05 17.24 -8.64
CA ALA A 105 8.16 17.72 -9.47
C ALA A 105 7.72 18.15 -10.88
N TYR A 106 6.76 17.45 -11.49
CA TYR A 106 6.40 17.62 -12.92
C TYR A 106 4.92 18.00 -13.12
N GLY A 107 4.18 18.30 -12.06
CA GLY A 107 2.74 18.51 -12.11
C GLY A 107 2.01 17.29 -12.67
N MET A 108 0.92 17.52 -13.41
CA MET A 108 0.15 16.42 -14.01
C MET A 108 0.94 15.62 -15.06
N LYS A 109 2.01 16.18 -15.66
CA LYS A 109 2.88 15.43 -16.58
C LYS A 109 3.65 14.32 -15.85
N GLY A 110 3.81 14.43 -14.54
CA GLY A 110 4.35 13.39 -13.67
C GLY A 110 3.56 12.08 -13.72
N PHE A 111 2.29 12.11 -14.14
CA PHE A 111 1.48 10.92 -14.34
C PHE A 111 2.09 9.95 -15.35
N TYR A 112 2.61 10.46 -16.48
CA TYR A 112 3.21 9.59 -17.51
C TYR A 112 4.45 8.88 -16.98
N ILE A 113 5.28 9.58 -16.20
CA ILE A 113 6.47 9.00 -15.56
C ILE A 113 6.04 7.95 -14.54
N ALA A 114 5.14 8.31 -13.63
CA ALA A 114 4.70 7.43 -12.55
C ALA A 114 3.98 6.17 -13.07
N SER A 115 3.07 6.32 -14.02
CA SER A 115 2.30 5.20 -14.60
C SER A 115 3.17 4.23 -15.37
N THR A 116 4.02 4.73 -16.28
CA THR A 116 4.92 3.88 -17.06
C THR A 116 5.96 3.19 -16.18
N ALA A 117 6.56 3.91 -15.23
CA ALA A 117 7.50 3.34 -14.28
C ALA A 117 6.85 2.28 -13.37
N SER A 118 5.60 2.51 -12.94
CA SER A 118 4.88 1.57 -12.09
C SER A 118 4.57 0.28 -12.85
N VAL A 119 4.05 0.36 -14.07
CA VAL A 119 3.76 -0.82 -14.90
C VAL A 119 5.03 -1.59 -15.23
N PHE A 120 6.08 -0.87 -15.64
CA PHE A 120 7.36 -1.50 -15.98
C PHE A 120 8.01 -2.13 -14.75
N GLY A 121 8.04 -1.42 -13.63
CA GLY A 121 8.59 -1.90 -12.36
C GLY A 121 7.85 -3.10 -11.82
N SER A 122 6.51 -3.11 -11.86
CA SER A 122 5.72 -4.27 -11.44
C SER A 122 5.92 -5.46 -12.37
N ALA A 123 5.92 -5.25 -13.69
CA ALA A 123 6.15 -6.32 -14.67
C ALA A 123 7.54 -6.95 -14.52
N LEU A 124 8.57 -6.12 -14.30
CA LEU A 124 9.93 -6.57 -14.08
C LEU A 124 10.05 -7.33 -12.76
N SER A 125 9.51 -6.77 -11.67
CA SER A 125 9.47 -7.42 -10.36
C SER A 125 8.78 -8.79 -10.43
N PHE A 126 7.62 -8.87 -11.06
CA PHE A 126 6.90 -10.12 -11.29
C PHE A 126 7.76 -11.15 -12.03
N THR A 127 8.40 -10.73 -13.13
CA THR A 127 9.20 -11.62 -13.98
C THR A 127 10.44 -12.13 -13.24
N VAL A 128 11.18 -11.23 -12.59
CA VAL A 128 12.38 -11.58 -11.82
C VAL A 128 12.05 -12.50 -10.67
N LEU A 129 11.00 -12.20 -9.89
CA LEU A 129 10.59 -13.04 -8.77
C LEU A 129 10.18 -14.44 -9.23
N ARG A 130 9.43 -14.53 -10.34
CA ARG A 130 9.01 -15.83 -10.88
C ARG A 130 10.19 -16.65 -11.41
N LEU A 131 11.14 -16.02 -12.08
CA LEU A 131 12.33 -16.72 -12.59
C LEU A 131 13.23 -17.21 -11.45
N LEU A 132 13.48 -16.38 -10.44
CA LEU A 132 14.41 -16.70 -9.35
C LEU A 132 13.81 -17.63 -8.29
N PHE A 133 12.51 -17.53 -8.01
CA PHE A 133 11.89 -18.21 -6.86
C PHE A 133 10.85 -19.28 -7.23
N SER A 134 10.58 -19.53 -8.52
CA SER A 134 9.54 -20.50 -8.96
C SER A 134 9.64 -21.90 -8.34
N ARG A 135 10.85 -22.42 -8.08
CA ARG A 135 11.02 -23.72 -7.41
C ARG A 135 10.60 -23.69 -5.95
N ARG A 136 11.08 -22.68 -5.20
CA ARG A 136 10.79 -22.53 -3.77
C ARG A 136 9.32 -22.21 -3.51
N LEU A 137 8.69 -21.51 -4.45
CA LEU A 137 7.27 -21.19 -4.43
C LEU A 137 6.38 -22.42 -4.61
N ARG A 138 6.73 -23.33 -5.53
CA ARG A 138 6.02 -24.63 -5.68
C ARG A 138 6.05 -25.46 -4.41
N GLU A 139 7.23 -25.54 -3.78
CA GLU A 139 7.41 -26.28 -2.54
C GLU A 139 6.62 -25.68 -1.37
N TRP A 140 6.35 -24.38 -1.41
CA TRP A 140 5.60 -23.67 -0.36
C TRP A 140 4.09 -23.69 -0.59
N SER A 141 3.63 -23.44 -1.83
CA SER A 141 2.20 -23.52 -2.19
C SER A 141 1.62 -24.91 -1.90
N GLY A 142 2.39 -25.98 -2.15
CA GLY A 142 1.97 -27.35 -1.87
C GLY A 142 1.81 -27.72 -0.39
N LYS A 143 2.26 -26.88 0.55
CA LYS A 143 2.23 -27.18 2.00
C LYS A 143 1.10 -26.50 2.77
N SER A 144 0.37 -25.59 2.14
CA SER A 144 -0.67 -24.81 2.81
C SER A 144 -2.00 -24.88 2.06
N ASP A 145 -3.02 -25.41 2.74
CA ASP A 145 -4.38 -25.51 2.19
C ASP A 145 -4.93 -24.13 1.80
N LYS A 146 -4.57 -23.08 2.55
CA LYS A 146 -4.92 -21.68 2.24
C LYS A 146 -4.32 -21.21 0.91
N TRP A 147 -3.06 -21.56 0.64
CA TRP A 147 -2.39 -21.20 -0.62
C TRP A 147 -2.96 -21.96 -1.81
N GLN A 148 -3.28 -23.24 -1.63
CA GLN A 148 -3.95 -24.02 -2.67
C GLN A 148 -5.36 -23.49 -2.96
N ALA A 149 -6.11 -23.11 -1.92
CA ALA A 149 -7.40 -22.45 -2.06
C ALA A 149 -7.26 -21.13 -2.85
N LEU A 150 -6.31 -20.27 -2.47
CA LEU A 150 -6.04 -19.02 -3.19
C LEU A 150 -5.68 -19.26 -4.66
N GLU A 151 -4.81 -20.22 -4.95
CA GLU A 151 -4.40 -20.56 -6.32
C GLU A 151 -5.60 -21.08 -7.14
N SER A 152 -6.45 -21.92 -6.55
CA SER A 152 -7.67 -22.41 -7.21
C SER A 152 -8.68 -21.29 -7.49
N VAL A 153 -8.86 -20.37 -6.55
CA VAL A 153 -9.74 -19.20 -6.69
C VAL A 153 -9.23 -18.25 -7.77
N VAL A 154 -7.92 -17.99 -7.81
CA VAL A 154 -7.31 -17.18 -8.87
C VAL A 154 -7.38 -17.87 -10.23
N ARG A 155 -7.24 -19.20 -10.28
CA ARG A 155 -7.42 -19.97 -11.53
C ARG A 155 -8.85 -19.92 -12.05
N ALA A 156 -9.84 -19.99 -11.16
CA ALA A 156 -11.26 -19.95 -11.54
C ALA A 156 -11.74 -18.55 -11.92
N LYS A 157 -11.41 -17.54 -11.10
CA LYS A 157 -11.89 -16.16 -11.27
C LYS A 157 -11.02 -15.34 -12.21
N GLY A 158 -9.76 -15.72 -12.42
CA GLY A 158 -8.85 -15.14 -13.42
C GLY A 158 -8.60 -13.64 -13.26
N LEU A 159 -8.53 -12.94 -14.40
CA LEU A 159 -8.19 -11.52 -14.49
C LEU A 159 -9.07 -10.59 -13.61
N PRO A 160 -10.40 -10.73 -13.56
CA PRO A 160 -11.25 -9.92 -12.68
C PRO A 160 -10.79 -9.91 -11.21
N LEU A 161 -10.41 -11.07 -10.66
CA LEU A 161 -9.94 -11.15 -9.28
C LEU A 161 -8.59 -10.44 -9.09
N ILE A 162 -7.68 -10.60 -10.05
CA ILE A 162 -6.38 -9.92 -10.02
C ILE A 162 -6.59 -8.41 -10.05
N ILE A 163 -7.50 -7.90 -10.91
CA ILE A 163 -7.89 -6.49 -10.94
C ILE A 163 -8.41 -6.04 -9.57
N LEU A 164 -9.30 -6.82 -8.94
CA LEU A 164 -9.87 -6.48 -7.63
C LEU A 164 -8.79 -6.26 -6.59
N VAL A 165 -7.88 -7.22 -6.46
CA VAL A 165 -6.81 -7.18 -5.46
C VAL A 165 -5.78 -6.10 -5.78
N ARG A 166 -5.52 -5.80 -7.06
CA ARG A 166 -4.60 -4.72 -7.45
C ARG A 166 -5.17 -3.32 -7.16
N VAL A 167 -6.48 -3.15 -7.32
CA VAL A 167 -7.15 -1.88 -7.03
C VAL A 167 -7.46 -1.73 -5.54
N SER A 168 -7.59 -2.84 -4.81
CA SER A 168 -7.85 -2.80 -3.38
C SER A 168 -6.73 -2.06 -2.63
N PRO A 169 -7.04 -1.44 -1.48
CA PRO A 169 -6.04 -0.78 -0.66
C PRO A 169 -5.19 -1.78 0.13
N LEU A 170 -5.58 -3.06 0.16
CA LEU A 170 -5.18 -4.01 1.19
C LEU A 170 -3.71 -4.45 1.03
N PRO A 171 -3.24 -5.10 -0.04
CA PRO A 171 -1.81 -5.38 -0.15
C PRO A 171 -1.02 -4.12 -0.57
N PRO A 172 0.00 -3.71 0.20
CA PRO A 172 0.96 -2.71 -0.25
C PRO A 172 1.57 -3.07 -1.62
N TRP A 173 1.91 -2.06 -2.42
CA TRP A 173 2.33 -2.21 -3.82
C TRP A 173 3.30 -3.38 -4.08
N VAL A 174 4.32 -3.46 -3.23
CA VAL A 174 5.42 -4.41 -3.37
C VAL A 174 5.01 -5.82 -2.99
N TYR A 175 4.22 -5.97 -1.92
CA TYR A 175 3.65 -7.25 -1.53
C TYR A 175 2.65 -7.75 -2.56
N SER A 176 1.85 -6.87 -3.15
CA SER A 176 0.97 -7.24 -4.25
C SER A 176 1.76 -7.78 -5.46
N ASN A 177 2.92 -7.20 -5.78
CA ASN A 177 3.77 -7.70 -6.87
C ASN A 177 4.32 -9.09 -6.57
N SER A 178 4.82 -9.34 -5.36
CA SER A 178 5.31 -10.67 -4.97
C SER A 178 4.21 -11.70 -4.82
N LEU A 179 3.03 -11.32 -4.33
CA LEU A 179 1.86 -12.21 -4.21
C LEU A 179 1.51 -12.83 -5.55
N PHE A 180 1.35 -12.00 -6.56
CA PHE A 180 0.96 -12.47 -7.88
C PHE A 180 2.08 -13.18 -8.61
N ALA A 181 3.34 -12.81 -8.35
CA ALA A 181 4.49 -13.58 -8.85
C ALA A 181 4.54 -15.00 -8.25
N SER A 182 4.01 -15.18 -7.04
CA SER A 182 3.95 -16.45 -6.31
C SER A 182 2.87 -17.41 -6.81
N ILE A 183 1.81 -16.89 -7.46
CA ILE A 183 0.67 -17.70 -7.90
C ILE A 183 0.88 -18.13 -9.36
N GLU A 184 1.00 -19.43 -9.60
CA GLU A 184 1.34 -19.92 -10.95
C GLU A 184 0.25 -19.67 -11.99
N ALA A 185 -1.01 -19.72 -11.55
CA ALA A 185 -2.18 -19.48 -12.38
C ALA A 185 -2.19 -18.08 -13.02
N VAL A 186 -1.46 -17.11 -12.44
CA VAL A 186 -1.40 -15.73 -12.95
C VAL A 186 -0.38 -15.63 -14.06
N SER A 187 -0.78 -15.16 -15.23
CA SER A 187 0.16 -14.84 -16.32
C SER A 187 0.66 -13.39 -16.26
N LEU A 188 1.84 -13.12 -16.82
CA LEU A 188 2.42 -11.76 -16.83
C LEU A 188 1.47 -10.75 -17.50
N TRP A 189 0.81 -11.13 -18.60
CA TRP A 189 -0.11 -10.21 -19.29
C TRP A 189 -1.32 -9.87 -18.41
N GLN A 190 -1.88 -10.85 -17.69
CA GLN A 190 -3.01 -10.61 -16.77
C GLN A 190 -2.58 -9.63 -15.68
N PHE A 191 -1.38 -9.81 -15.15
CA PHE A 191 -0.82 -8.94 -14.12
C PHE A 191 -0.56 -7.50 -14.62
N VAL A 192 -0.03 -7.36 -15.84
CA VAL A 192 0.18 -6.06 -16.48
C VAL A 192 -1.15 -5.36 -16.72
N VAL A 193 -2.13 -6.04 -17.33
CA VAL A 193 -3.46 -5.49 -17.58
C VAL A 193 -4.13 -5.09 -16.27
N ALA A 194 -4.08 -5.95 -15.24
CA ALA A 194 -4.63 -5.63 -13.93
C ALA A 194 -3.96 -4.40 -13.30
N THR A 195 -2.66 -4.20 -13.52
CA THR A 195 -1.95 -3.02 -13.02
C THR A 195 -2.38 -1.73 -13.72
N LEU A 196 -2.83 -1.77 -14.97
CA LEU A 196 -3.38 -0.60 -15.66
C LEU A 196 -4.64 -0.06 -14.97
N PHE A 197 -5.44 -0.94 -14.36
CA PHE A 197 -6.63 -0.52 -13.60
C PHE A 197 -6.29 0.25 -12.32
N VAL A 198 -5.01 0.27 -11.91
CA VAL A 198 -4.53 1.08 -10.77
C VAL A 198 -4.32 2.55 -11.18
N PHE A 199 -4.36 2.90 -12.47
CA PHE A 199 -4.10 4.25 -12.95
C PHE A 199 -4.94 5.36 -12.32
N PRO A 200 -6.26 5.20 -12.08
CA PRO A 200 -7.04 6.20 -11.37
C PRO A 200 -6.42 6.56 -10.02
N LYS A 201 -5.97 5.56 -9.25
CA LYS A 201 -5.24 5.76 -7.98
C LYS A 201 -3.95 6.55 -8.21
N LEU A 202 -3.18 6.26 -9.26
CA LEU A 202 -1.95 7.00 -9.57
C LEU A 202 -2.21 8.45 -9.94
N VAL A 203 -3.23 8.73 -10.77
CA VAL A 203 -3.64 10.09 -11.15
C VAL A 203 -3.92 10.93 -9.92
N LEU A 204 -4.63 10.37 -8.93
CA LEU A 204 -4.99 11.06 -7.71
C LEU A 204 -3.75 11.44 -6.88
N HIS A 205 -2.80 10.52 -6.71
CA HIS A 205 -1.55 10.80 -5.98
C HIS A 205 -0.70 11.86 -6.69
N VAL A 206 -0.59 11.79 -8.01
CA VAL A 206 0.10 12.80 -8.83
C VAL A 206 -0.61 14.16 -8.72
N PHE A 207 -1.93 14.18 -8.79
CA PHE A 207 -2.72 15.40 -8.64
C PHE A 207 -2.49 16.04 -7.26
N ILE A 208 -2.59 15.24 -6.19
CA ILE A 208 -2.33 15.69 -4.82
C ILE A 208 -0.91 16.27 -4.73
N GLY A 209 0.10 15.57 -5.24
CA GLY A 209 1.49 16.06 -5.28
C GLY A 209 1.63 17.41 -5.99
N SER A 210 0.98 17.57 -7.14
CA SER A 210 1.01 18.81 -7.92
C SER A 210 0.38 20.01 -7.20
N ARG A 211 -0.60 19.76 -6.32
CA ARG A 211 -1.27 20.78 -5.52
C ARG A 211 -0.53 21.10 -4.23
N ILE A 212 0.19 20.13 -3.67
CA ILE A 212 1.02 20.33 -2.48
C ILE A 212 2.26 21.16 -2.83
N ALA A 213 2.84 21.01 -4.02
CA ALA A 213 4.12 21.66 -4.37
C ALA A 213 4.13 23.19 -4.15
N PRO A 214 3.15 23.99 -4.60
CA PRO A 214 3.14 25.44 -4.35
C PRO A 214 2.91 25.82 -2.88
N LEU A 215 2.31 24.92 -2.09
CA LEU A 215 2.11 25.12 -0.64
C LEU A 215 3.35 24.71 0.18
N ALA A 216 4.21 23.89 -0.40
CA ALA A 216 5.43 23.40 0.22
C ALA A 216 6.58 24.40 0.07
N ASP A 217 6.55 25.24 -0.96
CA ASP A 217 7.50 26.34 -1.13
C ASP A 217 7.14 27.54 -0.25
N GLY A 218 8.00 27.87 0.71
CA GLY A 218 7.84 28.94 1.67
C GLY A 218 7.80 30.33 1.04
N ASP A 219 8.46 30.53 -0.10
CA ASP A 219 8.48 31.80 -0.83
C ASP A 219 7.14 32.01 -1.56
N GLN A 220 6.73 31.06 -2.42
CA GLN A 220 5.40 31.08 -3.04
C GLN A 220 4.28 31.13 -2.00
N ARG A 221 4.37 30.33 -0.92
CA ARG A 221 3.39 30.35 0.16
C ARG A 221 3.37 31.70 0.89
N GLY A 222 4.50 32.39 1.04
CA GLY A 222 4.57 33.73 1.64
C GLY A 222 3.78 34.75 0.82
N HIS A 223 3.88 34.67 -0.51
CA HIS A 223 3.23 35.58 -1.45
C HIS A 223 1.78 35.23 -1.81
N MET A 224 1.30 34.02 -1.47
CA MET A 224 -0.09 33.63 -1.72
C MET A 224 -1.07 34.28 -0.74
N ASP A 225 -2.15 34.82 -1.29
CA ASP A 225 -3.28 35.30 -0.49
C ASP A 225 -3.93 34.17 0.34
N THR A 226 -4.54 34.55 1.45
CA THR A 226 -5.23 33.64 2.36
C THR A 226 -6.34 32.87 1.65
N GLN A 227 -7.03 33.49 0.68
CA GLN A 227 -8.05 32.80 -0.12
C GLN A 227 -7.43 31.71 -1.01
N THR A 228 -6.31 31.98 -1.67
CA THR A 228 -5.63 30.98 -2.53
C THR A 228 -5.12 29.80 -1.71
N LYS A 229 -4.60 30.05 -0.50
CA LYS A 229 -4.20 28.99 0.45
C LYS A 229 -5.39 28.12 0.85
N LEU A 230 -6.52 28.73 1.18
CA LEU A 230 -7.74 28.01 1.55
C LEU A 230 -8.28 27.17 0.39
N ILE A 231 -8.35 27.74 -0.82
CA ILE A 231 -8.81 27.04 -2.03
C ILE A 231 -7.91 25.84 -2.33
N ASN A 232 -6.58 26.01 -2.33
CA ASN A 232 -5.67 24.88 -2.59
C ASN A 232 -5.77 23.80 -1.50
N SER A 233 -5.92 24.20 -0.24
CA SER A 233 -6.11 23.26 0.87
C SER A 233 -7.42 22.48 0.72
N LEU A 234 -8.52 23.15 0.39
CA LEU A 234 -9.81 22.51 0.10
C LEU A 234 -9.72 21.56 -1.11
N VAL A 235 -9.03 21.96 -2.18
CA VAL A 235 -8.82 21.12 -3.37
C VAL A 235 -8.02 19.85 -3.03
N ILE A 236 -7.03 19.94 -2.15
CA ILE A 236 -6.28 18.77 -1.69
C ILE A 236 -7.16 17.85 -0.86
N VAL A 237 -7.91 18.40 0.11
CA VAL A 237 -8.83 17.60 0.94
C VAL A 237 -9.87 16.91 0.06
N LEU A 238 -10.51 17.65 -0.86
CA LEU A 238 -11.47 17.10 -1.80
C LEU A 238 -10.83 16.05 -2.72
N GLY A 239 -9.61 16.27 -3.18
CA GLY A 239 -8.85 15.31 -3.98
C GLY A 239 -8.56 14.01 -3.24
N ILE A 240 -8.17 14.09 -1.96
CA ILE A 240 -7.98 12.93 -1.08
C ILE A 240 -9.33 12.21 -0.85
N SER A 241 -10.40 12.95 -0.57
CA SER A 241 -11.74 12.38 -0.40
C SER A 241 -12.22 11.68 -1.67
N LEU A 242 -12.00 12.28 -2.84
CA LEU A 242 -12.30 11.67 -4.13
C LEU A 242 -11.43 10.43 -4.37
N ALA A 243 -10.17 10.44 -3.93
CA ALA A 243 -9.29 9.29 -4.06
C ALA A 243 -9.76 8.09 -3.25
N ILE A 244 -10.19 8.34 -2.01
CA ILE A 244 -10.78 7.33 -1.14
C ILE A 244 -12.09 6.84 -1.74
N GLY A 245 -12.98 7.76 -2.16
CA GLY A 245 -14.26 7.45 -2.75
C GLY A 245 -14.16 6.65 -4.05
N ALA A 246 -13.25 7.02 -4.94
CA ALA A 246 -13.00 6.31 -6.20
C ALA A 246 -12.40 4.92 -5.95
N SER A 247 -11.43 4.80 -5.03
CA SER A 247 -10.87 3.51 -4.64
C SER A 247 -11.95 2.59 -4.05
N TRP A 248 -12.82 3.13 -3.20
CA TRP A 248 -13.95 2.40 -2.62
C TRP A 248 -15.01 2.03 -3.67
N ALA A 249 -15.33 2.94 -4.60
CA ALA A 249 -16.28 2.67 -5.67
C ALA A 249 -15.77 1.57 -6.61
N VAL A 250 -14.50 1.62 -7.04
CA VAL A 250 -13.94 0.55 -7.88
C VAL A 250 -13.89 -0.77 -7.12
N PHE A 251 -13.49 -0.75 -5.85
CA PHE A 251 -13.51 -1.95 -5.00
C PHE A 251 -14.91 -2.57 -4.93
N THR A 252 -15.95 -1.77 -4.65
CA THR A 252 -17.33 -2.26 -4.55
C THR A 252 -17.88 -2.75 -5.89
N LEU A 253 -17.57 -2.08 -7.00
CA LEU A 253 -18.00 -2.49 -8.34
C LEU A 253 -17.38 -3.82 -8.75
N VAL A 254 -16.08 -3.98 -8.54
CA VAL A 254 -15.37 -5.20 -8.91
C VAL A 254 -15.78 -6.35 -7.98
N GLN A 255 -15.97 -6.10 -6.68
CA GLN A 255 -16.46 -7.12 -5.73
C GLN A 255 -17.87 -7.60 -6.07
N LYS A 256 -18.78 -6.68 -6.46
CA LYS A 256 -20.12 -7.04 -6.93
C LYS A 256 -20.08 -7.95 -8.16
N HIS A 257 -19.19 -7.67 -9.11
CA HIS A 257 -19.09 -8.46 -10.34
C HIS A 257 -18.56 -9.88 -10.07
N ILE A 258 -17.60 -10.02 -9.16
CA ILE A 258 -17.01 -11.32 -8.81
C ILE A 258 -17.97 -12.19 -7.99
N ARG A 259 -18.86 -11.60 -7.18
CA ARG A 259 -19.86 -12.35 -6.41
C ARG A 259 -20.90 -13.07 -7.28
N HIS A 260 -20.97 -12.74 -8.57
CA HIS A 260 -21.80 -13.42 -9.55
C HIS A 260 -21.05 -14.49 -10.37
N LEU A 261 -19.73 -14.61 -10.19
CA LEU A 261 -18.93 -15.69 -10.77
C LEU A 261 -18.96 -16.89 -9.80
N ASP A 262 -20.14 -17.52 -9.72
CA ASP A 262 -20.38 -18.71 -8.90
C ASP A 262 -19.71 -19.94 -9.52
N GLY A 263 -18.81 -20.58 -8.76
CA GLY A 263 -18.14 -21.81 -9.19
C GLY A 263 -17.27 -22.52 -8.16
N LEU A 264 -17.08 -21.98 -6.95
CA LEU A 264 -16.24 -22.57 -5.90
C LEU A 264 -17.03 -22.71 -4.59
N SER A 265 -16.63 -23.67 -3.75
CA SER A 265 -17.28 -23.85 -2.45
C SER A 265 -17.04 -22.63 -1.54
N PRO A 266 -18.01 -22.24 -0.69
CA PRO A 266 -17.86 -21.12 0.25
C PRO A 266 -16.60 -21.23 1.13
N GLU A 267 -16.26 -22.47 1.52
CA GLU A 267 -15.06 -22.79 2.30
C GLU A 267 -13.76 -22.47 1.56
N THR A 268 -13.69 -22.73 0.24
CA THR A 268 -12.50 -22.42 -0.56
C THR A 268 -12.33 -20.90 -0.74
N ASP A 269 -13.43 -20.18 -0.93
CA ASP A 269 -13.42 -18.72 -1.00
C ASP A 269 -13.02 -18.08 0.34
N GLU A 270 -13.45 -18.65 1.48
CA GLU A 270 -13.05 -18.22 2.82
C GLU A 270 -11.55 -18.46 3.07
N LEU A 271 -11.05 -19.67 2.79
CA LEU A 271 -9.63 -20.00 2.93
C LEU A 271 -8.72 -19.14 2.03
N ALA A 272 -9.19 -18.79 0.83
CA ALA A 272 -8.46 -17.88 -0.06
C ALA A 272 -8.48 -16.44 0.43
N ALA A 273 -9.59 -15.98 1.01
CA ALA A 273 -9.67 -14.66 1.64
C ALA A 273 -8.73 -14.58 2.85
N GLU A 274 -8.73 -15.60 3.71
CA GLU A 274 -7.77 -15.71 4.81
C GLU A 274 -6.32 -15.73 4.32
N ALA A 275 -6.03 -16.42 3.21
CA ALA A 275 -4.67 -16.42 2.63
C ALA A 275 -4.21 -15.01 2.22
N LEU A 276 -5.13 -14.20 1.68
CA LEU A 276 -4.86 -12.81 1.31
C LEU A 276 -4.72 -11.91 2.53
N GLU A 277 -5.53 -12.10 3.57
CA GLU A 277 -5.45 -11.37 4.84
C GLU A 277 -4.17 -11.73 5.61
N ASP A 278 -3.85 -13.02 5.74
CA ASP A 278 -2.60 -13.50 6.36
C ASP A 278 -1.39 -12.92 5.60
N TYR A 279 -1.42 -12.88 4.27
CA TYR A 279 -0.35 -12.30 3.46
C TYR A 279 -0.22 -10.77 3.63
N ASP A 280 -1.30 -10.07 3.98
CA ASP A 280 -1.29 -8.65 4.30
C ASP A 280 -0.81 -8.37 5.73
N GLU A 281 -1.21 -9.22 6.69
CA GLU A 281 -0.79 -9.13 8.11
C GLU A 281 0.64 -9.66 8.36
N GLU A 282 1.17 -10.51 7.48
CA GLU A 282 2.54 -11.03 7.54
C GLU A 282 3.57 -9.96 7.15
N ALA A 283 3.87 -9.06 8.08
CA ALA A 283 5.25 -8.69 8.32
C ALA A 283 5.99 -9.99 8.76
N PRO A 284 6.94 -10.55 7.98
CA PRO A 284 7.56 -11.87 8.24
C PRO A 284 8.36 -11.99 9.56
N LEU A 285 8.25 -11.00 10.45
CA LEU A 285 9.01 -10.84 11.70
C LEU A 285 8.20 -11.17 12.96
N LEU A 286 6.92 -11.54 12.86
CA LEU A 286 6.07 -11.81 14.03
C LEU A 286 5.34 -13.16 14.04
N SER A 287 5.43 -13.98 12.99
CA SER A 287 4.96 -15.37 13.07
C SER A 287 6.03 -16.21 13.80
N SER A 288 5.71 -16.66 15.02
CA SER A 288 6.49 -17.72 15.65
C SER A 288 6.41 -18.97 14.77
N PRO A 289 7.51 -19.71 14.57
CA PRO A 289 7.43 -21.01 13.92
C PRO A 289 6.38 -21.84 14.65
N ARG A 290 5.40 -22.35 13.90
CA ARG A 290 4.46 -23.34 14.40
C ARG A 290 5.33 -24.53 14.82
N SER A 291 5.59 -24.65 16.12
CA SER A 291 6.25 -25.83 16.66
C SER A 291 5.33 -27.00 16.38
N GLU A 292 5.66 -27.78 15.36
CA GLU A 292 5.26 -29.17 15.29
C GLU A 292 5.74 -29.82 16.60
N GLN A 293 4.81 -30.00 17.53
CA GLN A 293 4.99 -30.93 18.63
C GLN A 293 4.12 -32.14 18.31
N THR A 294 4.82 -33.18 17.89
CA THR A 294 4.56 -34.58 18.26
C THR A 294 3.94 -34.74 19.64
#